data_AF-A0ABD0PJQ2-F1
#
_entry.id   AF-A0ABD0PJQ2-F1
#
_cell.length_a   1.000
_cell.length_b   1.000
_cell.length_c   1.000
_cell.angle_alpha   90.00
_cell.angle_beta   90.00
_cell.angle_gamma   90.00
#
_symmetry.space_group_name_H-M   'P 1'
#
loop_
_entity.id
_entity.type
_entity.pdbx_description
1 polymer ?
#
loop_
_entity_poly.entity_id
_entity_poly.type
_entity_poly.pdbx_seq_one_letter_code
_entity_poly.pdbx_strand_id
1 'polypeptide(L)' 'MDYSNLMAPPVPPHKPRSPRPSHCQGRLLKCVFLGDGAVGKTSLIVSYTTNGYPTKYVPTAFDDFS' A
#
# COMPACT_ATOMS: atom_id res chain seq x y z
N MET A 1 10.65 2.97 19.68
CA MET A 1 11.46 3.05 18.46
C MET A 1 10.99 4.26 17.66
N ASP A 2 11.75 5.34 17.72
CA ASP A 2 11.49 6.56 16.94
C ASP A 2 11.92 6.33 15.49
N TYR A 3 10.97 6.01 14.62
CA TYR A 3 11.19 5.83 13.18
C TYR A 3 11.30 7.18 12.42
N SER A 4 11.33 8.30 13.14
CA SER A 4 11.39 9.67 12.62
C SER A 4 12.60 9.94 11.71
N ASN A 5 13.68 9.16 11.86
CA ASN A 5 14.95 9.34 11.15
C ASN A 5 15.32 8.18 10.20
N LEU A 6 14.46 7.17 10.04
CA LEU A 6 14.68 6.13 9.03
C LEU A 6 13.90 6.53 7.78
N MET A 7 14.56 7.27 6.87
CA MET A 7 14.07 7.59 5.54
C MET A 7 13.28 6.39 5.00
N ALA A 8 11.98 6.57 4.73
CA ALA A 8 11.19 5.53 4.09
C ALA A 8 11.96 5.10 2.82
N PRO A 9 12.24 3.79 2.65
CA PRO A 9 13.00 3.34 1.50
C PRO A 9 12.30 3.85 0.22
N PRO A 10 13.05 4.36 -0.76
CA PRO A 10 12.47 4.88 -1.98
C PRO A 10 11.60 3.81 -2.62
N VAL A 11 10.31 4.11 -2.79
CA VAL A 11 9.35 3.20 -3.42
C VAL A 11 9.86 2.91 -4.83
N PRO A 12 10.07 1.62 -5.20
CA PRO A 12 10.54 1.29 -6.53
C PRO A 12 9.62 1.91 -7.59
N PRO A 13 10.17 2.53 -8.65
CA PRO A 13 9.35 3.13 -9.69
C PRO A 13 8.45 2.07 -10.33
N HIS A 14 7.14 2.23 -10.20
CA HIS A 14 6.18 1.38 -10.90
C HIS A 14 6.30 1.63 -12.41
N LYS A 15 6.78 0.64 -13.18
CA LYS A 15 6.71 0.71 -14.64
C LYS A 15 5.23 0.81 -15.05
N PRO A 16 4.83 1.82 -15.84
CA PRO A 16 3.47 1.88 -16.36
C PRO A 16 3.20 0.61 -17.17
N ARG A 17 2.18 -0.13 -16.77
CA ARG A 17 1.79 -1.39 -17.42
C ARG A 17 1.36 -1.08 -18.85
N SER A 18 1.99 -1.72 -19.83
CA SER A 18 1.62 -1.60 -21.25
C SER A 18 0.11 -1.84 -21.45
N PRO A 19 -0.60 -1.05 -22.26
CA PRO A 19 -2.03 -1.25 -22.47
C PRO A 19 -2.26 -2.57 -23.19
N ARG A 20 -2.96 -3.51 -22.53
CA ARG A 20 -3.47 -4.72 -23.19
C ARG A 20 -4.85 -4.40 -23.78
N PRO A 21 -5.13 -4.72 -25.05
CA PRO A 21 -6.44 -4.47 -25.64
C PRO A 21 -7.36 -5.65 -25.31
N SER A 22 -8.26 -5.48 -24.34
CA SER A 22 -9.45 -6.33 -24.22
C SER A 22 -10.41 -5.78 -23.15
N HIS A 23 -11.53 -5.24 -23.61
CA HIS A 23 -12.78 -5.02 -22.85
C HIS A 23 -12.66 -4.11 -21.61
N CYS A 24 -12.94 -2.82 -21.79
CA CYS A 24 -13.00 -1.81 -20.73
C CYS A 24 -14.31 -1.92 -19.92
N GLN A 25 -14.57 -3.07 -19.32
CA GLN A 25 -15.48 -3.13 -18.18
C GLN A 25 -14.58 -2.99 -16.96
N GLY A 26 -14.70 -1.88 -16.22
CA GLY A 26 -13.89 -1.60 -15.04
C GLY A 26 -14.02 -2.76 -14.05
N ARG A 27 -13.03 -3.66 -14.04
CA ARG A 27 -13.01 -4.81 -13.13
C ARG A 27 -12.64 -4.29 -11.76
N LEU A 28 -13.66 -4.07 -10.94
CA LEU A 28 -13.49 -3.69 -9.54
C LEU A 28 -12.91 -4.88 -8.78
N LEU A 29 -11.78 -4.67 -8.10
CA LEU A 29 -11.11 -5.69 -7.29
C LEU A 29 -11.27 -5.32 -5.82
N LYS A 30 -11.77 -6.25 -5.02
CA LYS A 30 -11.82 -6.13 -3.56
C LYS A 30 -10.78 -7.07 -2.97
N CYS A 31 -9.85 -6.52 -2.20
CA CYS A 31 -8.75 -7.26 -1.58
C CYS A 31 -8.77 -7.05 -0.06
N VAL A 32 -8.48 -8.11 0.70
CA VAL A 32 -8.37 -8.06 2.16
C VAL A 32 -7.00 -8.59 2.56
N PHE A 33 -6.28 -7.85 3.39
CA PHE A 33 -4.92 -8.21 3.84
C PHE A 33 -4.97 -8.76 5.27
N LEU A 34 -4.52 -10.00 5.45
CA LEU A 34 -4.47 -10.70 6.73
C LEU A 34 -3.01 -10.97 7.15
N GLY A 35 -2.75 -11.16 8.43
CA GLY A 35 -1.43 -11.46 8.99
C GLY A 35 -1.25 -10.89 10.39
N ASP A 36 -0.09 -11.10 11.00
CA ASP A 36 0.17 -10.71 12.39
C ASP A 36 0.15 -9.19 12.61
N GLY A 37 0.05 -8.79 13.88
CA GLY A 37 0.24 -7.41 14.27
C GLY A 37 1.60 -6.87 13.81
N ALA A 38 1.65 -5.59 13.43
CA ALA A 38 2.88 -4.89 13.06
C ALA A 38 3.69 -5.41 11.84
N VAL A 39 3.20 -6.40 11.07
CA VAL A 39 3.91 -6.91 9.86
C VAL A 39 3.91 -5.95 8.66
N GLY A 40 3.24 -4.79 8.75
CA GLY A 40 3.29 -3.75 7.71
C GLY A 40 2.20 -3.79 6.64
N LYS A 41 1.06 -4.47 6.88
CA LYS A 41 -0.08 -4.54 5.93
C LYS A 41 -0.58 -3.16 5.49
N THR A 42 -0.89 -2.30 6.45
CA THR A 42 -1.35 -0.92 6.21
C THR A 42 -0.30 -0.11 5.48
N SER A 43 0.96 -0.27 5.88
CA SER A 43 2.07 0.46 5.31
C SER A 43 2.39 0.06 3.86
N LEU A 44 2.09 -1.19 3.48
CA LEU A 44 2.13 -1.63 2.08
C LEU A 44 1.06 -0.92 1.24
N ILE A 45 -0.18 -0.86 1.72
CA ILE A 45 -1.28 -0.20 0.99
C ILE A 45 -1.01 1.30 0.83
N VAL A 46 -0.57 1.96 1.91
CA VAL A 46 -0.25 3.39 1.90
C VAL A 46 0.92 3.69 0.97
N SER A 47 1.96 2.86 0.93
CA SER A 47 3.10 3.08 0.02
C SER A 47 2.75 2.92 -1.45
N TYR A 48 1.86 1.99 -1.77
CA TYR A 48 1.36 1.82 -3.14
C TYR A 48 0.46 2.96 -3.61
N THR A 49 -0.31 3.57 -2.71
CA THR A 49 -1.33 4.58 -3.06
C THR A 49 -0.81 6.01 -2.95
N THR A 50 0.05 6.28 -1.98
CA THR A 50 0.51 7.63 -1.63
C THR A 50 2.00 7.86 -1.91
N ASN A 51 2.70 6.86 -2.44
CA ASN A 51 4.15 6.89 -2.70
C ASN A 51 4.98 7.26 -1.46
N GLY A 52 4.46 6.96 -0.26
CA GLY A 52 5.06 7.27 1.04
C GLY A 52 4.70 6.22 2.10
N TYR A 53 5.35 6.24 3.26
CA TYR A 53 5.18 5.20 4.29
C TYR A 53 4.84 5.81 5.66
N PRO A 54 3.92 5.23 6.44
CA PRO A 54 3.61 5.73 7.79
C PRO A 54 4.80 5.53 8.73
N THR A 55 5.31 6.63 9.29
CA THR A 55 6.46 6.62 10.21
C THR A 55 6.09 6.25 11.64
N LYS A 56 4.81 6.24 12.00
CA LYS A 56 4.34 5.83 13.32
C LYS A 56 3.46 4.59 13.20
N TYR A 57 3.75 3.58 14.00
CA TYR A 57 2.87 2.42 14.10
C TYR A 57 1.58 2.81 14.82
N VAL A 58 0.47 2.62 14.11
CA VAL A 58 -0.89 2.69 14.65
C VAL A 58 -1.53 1.34 14.34
N PRO A 59 -1.97 0.57 15.37
CA PRO A 59 -2.67 -0.69 15.14
C PRO A 59 -3.95 -0.48 14.33
N THR A 60 -4.05 -1.14 13.17
CA THR A 60 -5.26 -1.10 12.35
C THR A 60 -6.34 -1.98 12.98
N ALA A 61 -7.43 -1.35 13.43
CA ALA A 61 -8.67 -2.06 13.77
C ALA A 61 -9.50 -2.34 12.50
N PHE A 62 -9.61 -1.34 11.62
CA PHE A 62 -10.30 -1.40 10.33
C PHE A 62 -9.88 -0.20 9.49
N ASP A 63 -9.55 -0.40 8.20
CA ASP A 63 -9.22 0.65 7.23
C ASP A 63 -9.85 0.29 5.86
N ASP A 64 -10.48 1.25 5.18
CA ASP A 64 -11.03 1.09 3.82
C ASP A 64 -10.23 1.95 2.82
N PHE A 65 -9.78 1.34 1.73
CA PHE A 65 -8.97 1.97 0.69
C PHE A 65 -9.65 1.70 -0.67
N SER A 66 -10.19 2.75 -1.29
CA SER A 66 -10.99 2.70 -2.53
C SER A 66 -10.28 3.26 -3.76
#